data_AF-A0A820EWP0-F1
#
_entry.id   AF-A0A820EWP0-F1
#
_cell.length_a   1.000
_cell.length_b   1.000
_cell.length_c   1.000
_cell.angle_alpha   90.00
_cell.angle_beta   90.00
_cell.angle_gamma   90.00
#
_symmetry.space_group_name_H-M   'P 1'
#
loop_
_entity.id
_entity.type
_entity.pdbx_description
1 polymer ?
#
loop_
_entity_poly.entity_id
_entity_poly.type
_entity_poly.pdbx_seq_one_letter_code
_entity_poly.pdbx_strand_id
1 'polypeptide(L)'
;DDTKESEELRKDLIKSVRNTIGAHVNPDVIHFTPDLPKTRSGKIMRRILRKIVEPDTSNLGDISTLTDPSIVKELIKKSPRTKHS
;
A
#
# COMPACT_ATOMS: atom_id res chain seq x y z
N ASP A 1 -5.25 -18.39 1.70
CA ASP A 1 -5.62 -18.43 0.28
C ASP A 1 -4.69 -17.46 -0.42
N ASP A 2 -3.59 -17.97 -0.97
CA ASP A 2 -2.50 -17.15 -1.53
C ASP A 2 -2.86 -16.75 -2.96
N THR A 3 -3.64 -15.69 -3.11
CA THR A 3 -3.90 -15.09 -4.41
C THR A 3 -2.58 -14.55 -4.95
N LYS A 4 -2.01 -15.22 -5.95
CA LYS A 4 -0.75 -14.79 -6.57
C LYS A 4 -0.97 -13.48 -7.31
N GLU A 5 -0.04 -12.56 -7.13
CA GLU A 5 -0.03 -11.28 -7.86
C GLU A 5 0.04 -11.55 -9.38
N SER A 6 -0.97 -11.12 -10.13
CA SER A 6 -0.99 -11.22 -11.60
C SER A 6 -1.50 -9.93 -12.23
N GLU A 7 -1.18 -9.74 -13.51
CA GLU A 7 -1.70 -8.62 -14.29
C GLU A 7 -3.21 -8.71 -14.50
N GLU A 8 -3.79 -9.91 -14.57
CA GLU A 8 -5.25 -10.06 -14.60
C GLU A 8 -5.86 -9.57 -13.29
N LEU A 9 -5.30 -9.97 -12.15
CA LEU A 9 -5.79 -9.54 -10.84
C LEU A 9 -5.70 -8.02 -10.68
N ARG A 10 -4.63 -7.37 -11.18
CA ARG A 10 -4.53 -5.89 -11.20
C ARG A 10 -5.69 -5.27 -12.00
N LYS A 11 -5.93 -5.76 -13.22
CA LYS A 11 -6.99 -5.24 -14.09
C LYS A 11 -8.37 -5.43 -13.46
N ASP A 12 -8.62 -6.57 -12.84
CA ASP A 12 -9.89 -6.87 -12.18
C ASP A 12 -10.14 -5.95 -10.98
N LEU A 13 -9.11 -5.67 -10.16
CA LEU A 13 -9.21 -4.71 -9.07
C LEU A 13 -9.53 -3.29 -9.57
N ILE A 14 -8.84 -2.80 -10.61
CA ILE A 14 -9.10 -1.48 -11.19
C ILE A 14 -10.54 -1.44 -11.74
N LYS A 15 -10.96 -2.46 -12.48
CA LYS A 15 -12.32 -2.57 -13.03
C LYS A 15 -13.37 -2.59 -11.92
N SER A 16 -13.11 -3.29 -10.83
CA SER A 16 -13.99 -3.33 -9.66
C SER A 16 -14.18 -1.94 -9.06
N VAL A 17 -13.09 -1.23 -8.75
CA VAL A 17 -13.16 0.15 -8.23
C VAL A 17 -13.92 1.08 -9.18
N ARG A 18 -13.63 1.00 -10.48
CA ARG A 18 -14.31 1.78 -11.52
C ARG A 18 -15.82 1.52 -11.57
N ASN A 19 -16.24 0.27 -11.44
CA ASN A 19 -17.66 -0.10 -11.48
C ASN A 19 -18.39 0.26 -10.18
N THR A 20 -17.70 0.21 -9.03
CA THR A 20 -18.31 0.48 -7.73
C THR A 20 -18.36 1.97 -7.39
N ILE A 21 -17.31 2.73 -7.74
CA ILE A 21 -17.17 4.15 -7.36
C ILE A 21 -17.40 5.08 -8.56
N GLY A 22 -16.87 4.71 -9.73
CA GLY A 22 -17.03 5.46 -10.97
C GLY A 22 -15.74 5.60 -11.77
N ALA A 23 -15.87 5.90 -13.07
CA ALA A 23 -14.77 5.94 -14.03
C ALA A 23 -13.66 6.97 -13.72
N HIS A 24 -13.99 8.00 -12.94
CA HIS A 24 -13.05 9.05 -12.53
C HIS A 24 -12.14 8.62 -11.36
N VAL A 25 -12.42 7.50 -10.70
CA VAL A 25 -11.68 6.99 -9.54
C VAL A 25 -10.94 5.73 -9.95
N ASN A 26 -9.81 5.88 -10.65
CA ASN A 26 -8.92 4.76 -10.96
C ASN A 26 -7.67 4.88 -10.09
N PRO A 27 -7.27 3.83 -9.35
CA PRO A 27 -5.97 3.81 -8.69
C PRO A 27 -4.85 3.84 -9.74
N ASP A 28 -3.94 4.81 -9.64
CA ASP A 28 -2.77 4.89 -10.53
C ASP A 28 -1.81 3.71 -10.31
N VAL A 29 -1.74 3.23 -9.07
CA VAL A 29 -0.82 2.19 -8.63
C VAL A 29 -1.53 1.22 -7.70
N ILE A 30 -1.35 -0.08 -7.95
CA ILE A 30 -1.72 -1.16 -7.02
C ILE A 30 -0.45 -1.80 -6.51
N HIS A 31 -0.22 -1.66 -5.20
CA HIS A 31 0.92 -2.25 -4.50
C HIS A 31 0.44 -3.44 -3.68
N PHE A 32 0.75 -4.65 -4.14
CA PHE A 32 0.47 -5.87 -3.42
C PHE A 32 1.47 -6.07 -2.28
N THR A 33 0.97 -6.57 -1.15
CA THR A 33 1.76 -6.80 0.04
C THR A 33 1.12 -7.92 0.86
N PRO A 34 1.93 -8.77 1.52
CA PRO A 34 1.38 -9.82 2.38
C PRO A 34 0.68 -9.27 3.63
N ASP A 35 1.03 -8.07 4.10
CA ASP A 35 0.37 -7.44 5.25
C ASP A 35 0.43 -5.90 5.22
N LEU A 36 -0.41 -5.26 6.03
CA LEU A 36 -0.46 -3.81 6.21
C LEU A 36 0.15 -3.41 7.54
N PRO A 37 0.69 -2.18 7.65
CA PRO A 37 1.16 -1.65 8.93
C PRO A 37 -0.05 -1.47 9.86
N LYS A 38 -0.21 -2.41 10.80
CA LYS A 38 -1.31 -2.45 11.77
C LYS A 38 -0.78 -2.26 13.19
N THR A 39 -1.54 -1.56 14.02
CA THR A 39 -1.29 -1.47 15.46
C THR A 39 -1.52 -2.82 16.14
N ARG A 40 -1.07 -2.98 17.39
CA ARG A 40 -1.42 -4.14 18.25
C ARG A 40 -2.93 -4.37 18.42
N SER A 41 -3.74 -3.34 18.20
CA SER A 41 -5.21 -3.41 18.19
C SER A 41 -5.82 -3.68 16.80
N GLY A 42 -4.99 -3.96 15.79
CA GLY A 42 -5.41 -4.28 14.42
C GLY A 42 -5.72 -3.07 13.54
N LYS A 43 -5.60 -1.83 14.04
CA LYS A 43 -5.90 -0.63 13.26
C LYS A 43 -4.81 -0.38 12.20
N ILE A 44 -5.20 -0.20 10.94
CA ILE A 44 -4.28 0.16 9.86
C ILE A 44 -3.74 1.58 10.08
N MET A 45 -2.42 1.72 10.17
CA MET A 45 -1.74 3.01 10.28
C MET A 45 -1.55 3.65 8.90
N ARG A 46 -2.65 4.17 8.33
CA ARG A 46 -2.68 4.81 7.00
C ARG A 46 -1.66 5.95 6.84
N ARG A 47 -1.27 6.62 7.94
CA ARG A 47 -0.20 7.64 7.95
C ARG A 47 1.12 7.10 7.40
N ILE A 48 1.47 5.87 7.77
CA ILE A 48 2.70 5.21 7.32
C ILE A 48 2.60 4.87 5.82
N LEU A 49 1.46 4.36 5.37
CA LEU A 49 1.21 4.10 3.95
C LEU A 49 1.36 5.36 3.09
N ARG A 50 0.85 6.51 3.56
CA ARG A 50 1.06 7.80 2.88
C ARG A 50 2.54 8.17 2.82
N LYS A 51 3.29 8.00 3.91
CA LYS A 51 4.73 8.31 3.91
C LYS A 51 5.54 7.42 2.97
N ILE A 52 5.16 6.15 2.83
CA ILE A 52 5.88 5.19 1.95
C ILE A 52 5.78 5.56 0.47
N VAL A 53 4.74 6.29 0.06
CA VAL A 53 4.58 6.75 -1.32
C VAL A 53 5.18 8.15 -1.56
N GLU A 54 5.63 8.84 -0.52
CA GLU A 54 6.31 10.12 -0.66
C GLU A 54 7.78 9.91 -1.11
N PRO A 55 8.41 10.92 -1.76
CA PRO A 55 9.82 10.83 -2.18
C PRO A 55 10.80 10.66 -1.00
N ASP A 56 10.47 11.21 0.17
CA ASP A 56 11.28 11.13 1.38
C ASP A 56 10.59 10.27 2.45
N THR A 57 11.18 9.11 2.72
CA THR A 57 10.73 8.15 3.73
C THR A 57 11.61 8.15 5.00
N SER A 58 12.52 9.10 5.15
CA SER A 58 13.49 9.13 6.26
C SER A 58 12.81 9.35 7.62
N ASN A 59 11.72 10.11 7.65
CA ASN A 59 10.96 10.40 8.87
C ASN A 59 9.56 9.76 8.83
N LEU A 60 9.46 8.57 9.41
CA LEU A 60 8.21 7.82 9.57
C LEU A 60 7.47 8.16 10.88
N GLY A 61 8.03 9.01 11.73
CA GLY A 61 7.56 9.24 13.09
C GLY A 61 7.56 7.96 13.94
N ASP A 62 6.77 7.96 15.03
CA ASP A 62 6.67 6.80 15.91
C ASP A 62 5.92 5.64 15.23
N ILE A 63 6.55 4.47 15.25
CA ILE A 63 6.04 3.19 14.74
C ILE A 63 6.06 2.07 15.80
N SER A 64 6.38 2.40 17.06
CA SER A 64 6.48 1.44 18.18
C SER A 64 5.17 0.71 18.48
N THR A 65 4.03 1.29 18.07
CA THR A 65 2.70 0.71 18.24
C THR A 65 2.35 -0.35 17.19
N LEU A 66 3.16 -0.49 16.13
CA LEU A 66 2.97 -1.52 15.12
C LEU A 66 3.16 -2.91 15.72
N THR A 67 2.34 -3.86 15.30
CA THR A 67 2.51 -5.27 15.65
C THR A 67 3.80 -5.81 15.03
N ASP A 68 4.03 -5.47 13.76
CA ASP A 68 5.26 -5.78 13.04
C ASP A 68 5.81 -4.50 12.38
N PRO A 69 6.87 -3.88 12.93
CA PRO A 69 7.52 -2.74 12.31
C PRO A 69 8.28 -3.08 11.01
N SER A 70 8.62 -4.35 10.77
CA SER A 70 9.43 -4.76 9.63
C SER A 70 8.68 -4.63 8.29
N ILE A 71 7.35 -4.78 8.31
CA ILE A 71 6.47 -4.58 7.14
C ILE A 71 6.68 -3.21 6.49
N VAL A 72 7.04 -2.19 7.26
CA VAL A 72 7.29 -0.84 6.74
C VAL A 72 8.48 -0.82 5.80
N LYS A 73 9.57 -1.51 6.16
CA LYS A 73 10.76 -1.61 5.30
C LYS A 73 10.47 -2.40 4.03
N GLU A 74 9.69 -3.48 4.14
CA GLU A 74 9.27 -4.27 2.98
C GLU A 74 8.44 -3.43 2.02
N LEU A 75 7.47 -2.68 2.54
CA LEU A 75 6.64 -1.78 1.74
C LEU A 75 7.46 -0.68 1.07
N ILE A 76 8.46 -0.09 1.75
CA ILE A 76 9.35 0.90 1.11
C ILE A 76 10.15 0.25 -0.03
N LYS A 77 10.64 -0.97 0.17
CA LYS A 77 11.44 -1.68 -0.83
C LYS A 77 10.62 -2.08 -2.07
N LYS A 78 9.38 -2.53 -1.87
CA LYS A 78 8.47 -2.97 -2.93
C LYS A 78 7.65 -1.83 -3.54
N SER A 79 7.64 -0.65 -2.91
CA SER A 79 6.93 0.52 -3.41
C SER A 79 7.38 0.82 -4.84
N PRO A 80 6.47 0.77 -5.83
CA PRO A 80 6.78 1.18 -7.18
C PRO A 80 6.98 2.69 -7.14
N ARG A 81 8.23 3.12 -6.99
CA ARG A 81 8.56 4.55 -7.01
C ARG A 81 8.16 5.06 -8.38
N THR A 82 7.07 5.79 -8.44
CA THR A 82 6.77 6.63 -9.58
C THR A 82 7.94 7.60 -9.69
N LYS A 83 8.71 7.48 -10.76
CA LYS A 83 9.61 8.57 -11.16
C LYS A 83 8.68 9.73 -11.44
N HIS A 84 8.49 10.62 -10.46
CA HIS A 84 7.98 11.94 -10.76
C HIS A 84 9.02 12.58 -11.67
N SER A 85 8.68 12.61 -12.96
CA SER A 85 9.31 13.47 -13.96
C SER A 85 9.07 14.93 -13.61
#